data_AF-A0A2N0ZWX2-F1
#
_entry.id   AF-A0A2N0ZWX2-F1
#
_cell.length_a   1.000
_cell.length_b   1.000
_cell.length_c   1.000
_cell.angle_alpha   90.00
_cell.angle_beta   90.00
_cell.angle_gamma   90.00
#
_symmetry.space_group_name_H-M   'P 1'
#
loop_
_entity.id
_entity.type
_entity.pdbx_description
1 polymer ?
#
loop_
_entity_poly.entity_id
_entity_poly.type
_entity_poly.pdbx_seq_one_letter_code
_entity_poly.pdbx_strand_id
1 'polypeptide(L)'
;MAWLTRQRLKLLPSQYFMVTFTLPFEFRVIASSQPKALYQLMFQVASKVMKGFAQRQHQGEMGYTMVLHTHNRKRDIHPHIHIILPCGYYQKSRQQWHKGDGTYLYNELALASVWRAKILEAFNQHP
;
A
#
# COMPACT_ATOMS: atom_id res chain seq x y z
N MET A 1 22.37 -12.48 17.24
CA MET A 1 22.52 -11.61 16.05
C MET A 1 22.19 -12.29 14.70
N ALA A 2 22.34 -13.61 14.54
CA ALA A 2 22.11 -14.30 13.26
C ALA A 2 20.70 -14.14 12.63
N TRP A 3 19.65 -13.95 13.43
CA TRP A 3 18.30 -13.69 12.90
C TRP A 3 18.21 -12.33 12.19
N LEU A 4 18.74 -11.27 12.80
CA LEU A 4 18.71 -9.93 12.23
C LEU A 4 19.48 -9.86 10.93
N THR A 5 20.68 -10.48 10.88
CA THR A 5 21.47 -10.58 9.66
C THR A 5 20.69 -11.26 8.54
N ARG A 6 20.00 -12.37 8.83
CA ARG A 6 19.15 -13.06 7.85
C ARG A 6 17.99 -12.20 7.35
N GLN A 7 17.39 -11.35 8.19
CA GLN A 7 16.36 -10.43 7.71
C GLN A 7 16.93 -9.32 6.84
N ARG A 8 18.10 -8.76 7.22
CA ARG A 8 18.77 -7.71 6.42
C ARG A 8 19.17 -8.21 5.03
N LEU A 9 19.59 -9.47 4.91
CA LEU A 9 19.93 -10.07 3.61
C LEU A 9 18.73 -10.23 2.66
N LYS A 10 17.49 -10.16 3.17
CA LYS A 10 16.28 -10.19 2.33
C LYS A 10 15.87 -8.81 1.81
N LEU A 11 16.48 -7.74 2.33
CA LEU A 11 16.19 -6.39 1.91
C LEU A 11 16.95 -6.08 0.63
N LEU A 12 16.28 -5.39 -0.30
CA LEU A 12 16.94 -4.79 -1.45
C LEU A 12 17.86 -3.66 -0.95
N PRO A 13 19.02 -3.44 -1.61
CA PRO A 13 19.94 -2.35 -1.26
C PRO A 13 19.38 -0.99 -1.74
N SER A 14 18.20 -0.61 -1.25
CA SER A 14 17.54 0.67 -1.51
C SER A 14 16.99 1.26 -0.22
N GLN A 15 16.66 2.54 -0.27
CA GLN A 15 15.87 3.16 0.80
C GLN A 15 14.45 2.59 0.77
N TYR A 16 13.81 2.54 1.93
CA TYR A 16 12.43 2.10 2.06
C TYR A 16 11.60 3.26 2.57
N PHE A 17 10.37 3.35 2.07
CA PHE A 17 9.39 4.32 2.54
C PHE A 17 8.10 3.59 2.93
N MET A 18 7.24 4.31 3.64
CA MET A 18 5.97 3.79 4.11
C MET A 18 4.83 4.64 3.56
N VAL A 19 3.86 3.99 2.92
CA VAL A 19 2.58 4.60 2.53
C VAL A 19 1.51 4.12 3.49
N THR A 20 0.67 5.03 3.97
CA THR A 20 -0.47 4.69 4.84
C THR A 20 -1.77 5.03 4.13
N PHE A 21 -2.60 4.02 3.91
CA PHE A 21 -3.98 4.23 3.48
C PHE A 21 -4.91 4.04 4.66
N THR A 22 -5.59 5.11 5.07
CA THR A 22 -6.58 5.09 6.14
C THR A 22 -7.98 5.00 5.56
N LEU A 23 -8.82 4.15 6.13
CA LEU A 23 -10.24 4.06 5.78
C LEU A 23 -10.94 5.37 6.17
N PRO A 24 -11.70 6.00 5.26
CA PRO A 24 -12.55 7.16 5.58
C PRO A 24 -13.49 6.87 6.76
N PHE A 25 -13.79 7.90 7.54
CA PHE A 25 -14.55 7.77 8.79
C PHE A 25 -15.94 7.16 8.55
N GLU A 26 -16.58 7.57 7.46
CA GLU A 26 -17.92 7.19 7.02
C GLU A 26 -18.05 5.68 6.82
N PHE A 27 -16.98 5.00 6.42
CA PHE A 27 -16.97 3.56 6.19
C PHE A 27 -16.60 2.73 7.42
N ARG A 28 -16.30 3.35 8.57
CA ARG A 28 -15.93 2.60 9.79
C ARG A 28 -17.07 1.74 10.33
N VAL A 29 -18.32 2.14 10.11
CA VAL A 29 -19.48 1.30 10.48
C VAL A 29 -19.45 -0.05 9.76
N ILE A 30 -18.97 -0.07 8.51
CA ILE A 30 -18.78 -1.29 7.71
C ILE A 30 -17.65 -2.15 8.28
N ALA A 31 -16.61 -1.52 8.84
CA ALA A 31 -15.52 -2.25 9.49
C ALA A 31 -15.98 -3.02 10.73
N SER A 32 -17.07 -2.60 11.37
CA SER A 32 -17.71 -3.32 12.47
C SER A 32 -18.68 -4.40 11.98
N SER A 33 -19.47 -4.14 10.93
CA SER A 33 -20.49 -5.08 10.45
C SER A 33 -19.97 -6.15 9.50
N GLN A 34 -19.02 -5.82 8.61
CA GLN A 34 -18.48 -6.70 7.58
C GLN A 34 -16.94 -6.63 7.49
N PRO A 35 -16.20 -6.86 8.60
CA PRO A 35 -14.75 -6.65 8.68
C PRO A 35 -13.97 -7.45 7.63
N LYS A 36 -14.31 -8.74 7.44
CA LYS A 36 -13.56 -9.63 6.54
C LYS A 36 -13.61 -9.13 5.08
N ALA A 37 -14.81 -8.84 4.58
CA ALA A 37 -15.00 -8.36 3.21
C ALA A 37 -14.33 -7.00 3.02
N LEU A 38 -14.53 -6.07 3.97
CA LEU A 38 -13.93 -4.75 3.90
C LEU A 38 -12.40 -4.80 3.88
N TYR A 39 -11.79 -5.55 4.80
CA TYR A 39 -10.33 -5.59 4.89
C TYR A 39 -9.71 -6.27 3.68
N GLN A 40 -10.34 -7.33 3.16
CA GLN A 40 -9.92 -7.93 1.89
C GLN A 40 -10.00 -6.92 0.74
N LEU A 41 -11.08 -6.14 0.67
CA LEU A 41 -11.25 -5.08 -0.32
C LEU A 41 -10.16 -4.02 -0.21
N MET A 42 -9.87 -3.57 1.01
CA MET A 42 -8.80 -2.60 1.27
C MET A 42 -7.45 -3.09 0.75
N PHE A 43 -7.06 -4.34 1.04
CA PHE A 43 -5.81 -4.90 0.50
C PHE A 43 -5.79 -4.97 -1.03
N GLN A 44 -6.91 -5.38 -1.64
CA GLN A 44 -7.02 -5.48 -3.10
C GLN A 44 -6.90 -4.11 -3.77
N VAL A 45 -7.64 -3.11 -3.28
CA VAL A 45 -7.57 -1.76 -3.82
C VAL A 45 -6.17 -1.17 -3.61
N ALA A 46 -5.52 -1.45 -2.48
CA ALA A 46 -4.24 -0.82 -2.14
C ALA A 46 -3.17 -1.34 -3.07
N SER A 47 -3.19 -2.66 -3.28
CA SER A 47 -2.34 -3.34 -4.24
C SER A 47 -2.55 -2.83 -5.67
N LYS A 48 -3.80 -2.67 -6.12
CA LYS A 48 -4.13 -2.13 -7.45
C LYS A 48 -3.63 -0.69 -7.62
N VAL A 49 -3.83 0.17 -6.63
CA VAL A 49 -3.38 1.57 -6.67
C VAL A 49 -1.86 1.64 -6.79
N MET A 50 -1.13 0.95 -5.91
CA MET A 50 0.34 0.97 -5.93
C MET A 50 0.90 0.45 -7.26
N LYS A 51 0.43 -0.71 -7.74
CA LYS A 51 0.83 -1.26 -9.04
C LYS A 51 0.47 -0.34 -10.21
N GLY A 52 -0.70 0.28 -10.16
CA GLY A 52 -1.14 1.23 -11.19
C GLY A 52 -0.26 2.47 -11.27
N PHE A 53 0.29 2.95 -10.15
CA PHE A 53 1.26 4.04 -10.16
C PHE A 53 2.61 3.61 -10.76
N ALA A 54 3.15 2.46 -10.34
CA ALA A 54 4.39 1.92 -10.90
C ALA A 54 4.28 1.73 -12.42
N GLN A 55 3.17 1.15 -12.89
CA GLN A 55 2.95 0.92 -14.31
C GLN A 55 2.82 2.23 -15.09
N ARG A 56 2.04 3.21 -14.60
CA ARG A 56 1.80 4.46 -15.31
C ARG A 56 3.03 5.37 -15.38
N GLN A 57 3.80 5.47 -14.30
CA GLN A 57 4.93 6.40 -14.23
C GLN A 57 6.23 5.80 -14.73
N HIS A 58 6.39 4.48 -14.65
CA HIS A 58 7.68 3.82 -14.88
C HIS A 58 7.61 2.62 -15.81
N GLN A 59 6.42 2.19 -16.25
CA GLN A 59 6.21 0.92 -16.97
C GLN A 59 6.88 -0.25 -16.24
N GLY A 60 6.84 -0.18 -14.91
CA GLY A 60 7.58 -1.06 -14.02
C GLY A 60 6.68 -1.75 -13.01
N GLU A 61 7.23 -2.80 -12.43
CA GLU A 61 6.64 -3.54 -11.33
C GLU A 61 7.24 -3.10 -10.00
N MET A 62 6.50 -3.28 -8.92
CA MET A 62 7.00 -2.97 -7.58
C MET A 62 6.61 -4.07 -6.60
N GLY A 63 7.51 -4.34 -5.66
CA GLY A 63 7.27 -5.21 -4.52
C GLY A 63 6.98 -4.38 -3.27
N TYR A 64 6.14 -4.89 -2.37
CA TYR A 64 5.81 -4.24 -1.11
C TYR A 64 5.24 -5.24 -0.10
N THR A 65 5.29 -4.87 1.17
CA THR A 65 4.63 -5.59 2.26
C THR A 65 3.53 -4.70 2.83
N MET A 66 2.32 -5.25 2.97
CA MET A 66 1.17 -4.54 3.51
C MET A 66 0.77 -5.12 4.87
N VAL A 67 0.52 -4.26 5.85
CA VAL A 67 0.07 -4.63 7.19
C VAL A 67 -1.18 -3.83 7.53
N LEU A 68 -2.24 -4.54 7.94
CA LEU A 68 -3.48 -3.93 8.40
C LEU A 68 -3.41 -3.68 9.90
N HIS A 69 -3.77 -2.46 10.29
CA HIS A 69 -4.03 -2.06 11.66
C HIS A 69 -5.50 -1.68 11.77
N THR A 70 -6.22 -2.29 12.72
CA THR A 70 -7.68 -2.13 12.82
C THR A 70 -8.11 -1.05 13.82
N HIS A 71 -7.23 -0.71 14.77
CA HIS A 71 -7.54 0.21 15.86
C HIS A 71 -6.50 1.31 15.99
N ASN A 72 -6.91 2.45 16.52
CA ASN A 72 -5.99 3.51 16.94
C ASN A 72 -5.44 3.24 18.36
N ARG A 73 -4.60 4.15 18.87
CA ARG A 73 -4.03 4.06 20.24
C ARG A 73 -5.09 4.04 21.35
N LYS A 74 -6.25 4.69 21.13
CA LYS A 74 -7.39 4.72 22.07
C LYS A 74 -8.27 3.46 21.99
N ARG A 75 -7.95 2.52 21.09
CA ARG A 75 -8.76 1.33 20.76
C ARG A 75 -10.08 1.64 20.04
N ASP A 76 -10.19 2.81 19.41
CA ASP A 76 -11.30 3.06 18.49
C ASP A 76 -11.02 2.36 17.15
N ILE A 77 -12.08 1.91 16.48
CA ILE A 77 -11.99 1.38 15.11
C ILE A 77 -11.40 2.46 14.20
N HIS A 78 -10.23 2.15 13.65
CA HIS A 78 -9.47 3.03 12.78
C HIS A 78 -8.67 2.20 11.76
N PRO A 79 -9.35 1.52 10.81
CA PRO A 79 -8.66 0.64 9.88
C PRO A 79 -7.72 1.43 8.97
N HIS A 80 -6.45 1.03 8.94
CA HIS A 80 -5.45 1.58 8.04
C HIS A 80 -4.46 0.51 7.61
N ILE A 81 -3.99 0.60 6.37
CA ILE A 81 -2.95 -0.28 5.83
C ILE A 81 -1.65 0.51 5.78
N HIS A 82 -0.62 0.01 6.45
CA HIS A 82 0.77 0.42 6.23
C HIS A 82 1.39 -0.43 5.12
N ILE A 83 1.98 0.23 4.14
CA ILE A 83 2.65 -0.39 3.01
C ILE A 83 4.11 0.00 3.09
N ILE A 84 4.99 -0.98 3.30
CA ILE A 84 6.44 -0.80 3.28
C ILE A 84 6.95 -1.23 1.91
N LEU A 85 7.73 -0.35 1.27
CA LEU A 85 8.18 -0.56 -0.09
C LEU A 85 9.56 0.04 -0.35
N PRO A 86 10.39 -0.60 -1.18
CA PRO A 86 11.67 -0.06 -1.63
C PRO A 86 11.45 1.14 -2.57
N CYS A 87 12.35 2.13 -2.49
CA CYS A 87 12.45 3.28 -3.38
C CYS A 87 13.00 2.84 -4.73
N GLY A 88 12.10 2.39 -5.60
CA GLY A 88 12.43 1.95 -6.93
C GLY A 88 11.37 1.02 -7.52
N TYR A 89 11.66 0.57 -8.73
CA TYR A 89 10.80 -0.33 -9.48
C TYR A 89 11.64 -1.29 -10.32
N TYR A 90 11.05 -2.43 -10.65
CA TYR A 90 11.63 -3.43 -11.52
C TYR A 90 11.08 -3.26 -12.93
N GLN A 91 11.95 -2.96 -13.90
CA GLN A 91 11.58 -2.90 -15.31
C GLN A 91 11.78 -4.27 -15.95
N LYS A 92 10.68 -5.01 -16.12
CA LYS A 92 10.69 -6.39 -16.64
C LYS A 92 11.28 -6.51 -18.04
N SER A 93 11.01 -5.55 -18.93
CA SER A 93 11.52 -5.55 -20.31
C SER A 93 13.05 -5.51 -20.40
N ARG A 94 13.71 -4.90 -19.41
CA ARG A 94 15.17 -4.79 -19.32
C ARG A 94 15.78 -5.71 -18.27
N GLN A 95 14.94 -6.42 -17.52
CA GLN A 95 15.31 -7.18 -16.33
C GLN A 95 16.16 -6.37 -15.32
N GLN A 96 15.85 -5.08 -15.17
CA GLN A 96 16.66 -4.13 -14.41
C GLN A 96 15.89 -3.55 -13.22
N TRP A 97 16.61 -3.35 -12.11
CA TRP A 97 16.14 -2.58 -10.98
C TRP A 97 16.51 -1.10 -11.17
N HIS A 98 15.50 -0.22 -11.11
CA HIS A 98 15.70 1.22 -11.11
C HIS A 98 15.52 1.75 -9.69
N LYS A 99 16.57 2.42 -9.18
CA LYS A 99 16.54 3.09 -7.88
C LYS A 99 15.88 4.46 -8.03
N GLY A 100 14.97 4.81 -7.13
CA GLY A 100 14.43 6.17 -7.05
C GLY A 100 15.44 7.17 -6.47
N ASP A 101 15.09 8.46 -6.50
CA ASP A 101 15.95 9.55 -6.01
C ASP A 101 16.12 9.58 -4.48
N GLY A 102 15.35 8.77 -3.76
CA GLY A 102 15.44 8.61 -2.31
C GLY A 102 14.55 9.55 -1.48
N THR A 103 13.76 10.41 -2.12
CA THR A 103 12.87 11.34 -1.39
C THR A 103 11.46 10.77 -1.25
N TYR A 104 10.78 10.50 -2.36
CA TYR A 104 9.47 9.84 -2.40
C TYR A 104 9.23 9.31 -3.82
N LEU A 105 8.60 8.13 -3.95
CA LEU A 105 8.39 7.53 -5.27
C LEU A 105 7.13 8.07 -5.97
N TYR A 106 6.09 8.40 -5.20
CA TYR A 106 4.80 8.85 -5.71
C TYR A 106 4.27 10.00 -4.86
N ASN A 107 3.59 10.94 -5.52
CA ASN A 107 2.90 12.03 -4.84
C ASN A 107 1.76 11.49 -3.95
N GLU A 108 1.79 11.89 -2.69
CA GLU A 108 0.89 11.45 -1.63
C GLU A 108 -0.56 11.92 -1.84
N LEU A 109 -0.76 13.14 -2.36
CA LEU A 109 -2.10 13.67 -2.65
C LEU A 109 -2.75 12.88 -3.80
N ALA A 110 -1.98 12.58 -4.84
CA ALA A 110 -2.42 11.75 -5.95
C ALA A 110 -2.78 10.33 -5.48
N LEU A 111 -1.93 9.69 -4.66
CA LEU A 111 -2.23 8.38 -4.08
C LEU A 111 -3.51 8.40 -3.26
N ALA A 112 -3.66 9.39 -2.38
CA ALA A 112 -4.83 9.52 -1.52
C ALA A 112 -6.12 9.76 -2.32
N SER A 113 -6.06 10.59 -3.38
CA SER A 113 -7.19 10.84 -4.27
C SER A 113 -7.62 9.57 -5.01
N VAL A 114 -6.69 8.86 -5.64
CA VAL A 114 -6.99 7.63 -6.37
C VAL A 114 -7.47 6.52 -5.44
N TRP A 115 -6.86 6.37 -4.26
CA TRP A 115 -7.28 5.41 -3.25
C TRP A 115 -8.74 5.61 -2.82
N ARG A 116 -9.12 6.84 -2.45
CA ARG A 116 -10.51 7.16 -2.06
C ARG A 116 -11.50 6.87 -3.18
N ALA A 117 -11.19 7.29 -4.40
CA ALA A 117 -12.02 7.03 -5.56
C ALA A 117 -12.21 5.52 -5.80
N LYS A 118 -11.12 4.73 -5.71
CA LYS A 118 -11.18 3.28 -5.92
C LYS A 118 -11.88 2.51 -4.81
N ILE A 119 -11.78 2.97 -3.56
CA ILE A 119 -12.56 2.39 -2.45
C ILE A 119 -14.06 2.65 -2.66
N LEU A 120 -14.45 3.88 -3.00
CA LEU A 120 -15.84 4.23 -3.26
C LEU A 120 -16.41 3.44 -4.46
N GLU A 121 -15.66 3.37 -5.56
CA GLU A 121 -16.03 2.57 -6.73
C GLU A 121 -16.24 1.11 -6.35
N ALA A 122 -15.36 0.54 -5.53
CA ALA A 122 -15.45 -0.85 -5.12
C ALA A 122 -16.64 -1.14 -4.20
N PHE A 123 -17.07 -0.19 -3.37
CA PHE A 123 -18.32 -0.29 -2.61
C PHE A 123 -19.55 -0.27 -3.53
N ASN A 124 -19.57 0.59 -4.55
CA ASN A 124 -20.71 0.68 -5.47
C ASN A 124 -20.87 -0.58 -6.35
N GLN A 125 -19.84 -1.39 -6.50
CA GLN A 125 -19.86 -2.63 -7.29
C GLN A 125 -20.35 -3.85 -6.49
N HIS A 126 -20.49 -3.72 -5.17
CA HIS A 126 -20.92 -4.80 -4.26
C HIS A 126 -22.02 -4.29 -3.30
N PRO A 127 -23.31 -4.37 -3.70
CA PRO A 127 -24.44 -4.05 -2.80
C PRO A 127 -24.55 -5.05 -1.63
#